data_AF-A0A3S0YPI0-F1
#
_entry.id   AF-A0A3S0YPI0-F1
#
_cell.length_a   1.000
_cell.length_b   1.000
_cell.length_c   1.000
_cell.angle_alpha   90.00
_cell.angle_beta   90.00
_cell.angle_gamma   90.00
#
_symmetry.space_group_name_H-M   'P 1'
#
loop_
_entity.id
_entity.type
_entity.pdbx_description
1 polymer ?
#
loop_
_entity_poly.entity_id
_entity_poly.type
_entity_poly.pdbx_seq_one_letter_code
_entity_poly.pdbx_strand_id
1 'polypeptide(L)'
;MNASKILQQLMQQAGGSQTGSSGVDVKGMLSGLSKQLGGASSGQGGHSSGGLDIKSLLGGGAMGMLVGSKRGRSMGGKALKYGAIASVGMLAWKAWQSSQAAKSSDAQASDAQAGNQEGERVEVLSGEFQERRSLELLQAMIMAARADGHIDEQEQALITEQIDALGADQEMHEWVEQQLKVPLNAEALAREADSPQAAREMYLMSVAVVDDQNPMERAWLDQLASALNLSEEMTRELERQAEQAG
;
A
#
# COMPACT_ATOMS: atom_id res chain seq x y z
N MET A 1 -18.05 5.05 -16.22
CA MET A 1 -17.02 4.42 -15.38
C MET A 1 -16.52 5.45 -14.38
N ASN A 2 -16.22 4.99 -13.17
CA ASN A 2 -15.83 5.81 -12.03
C ASN A 2 -14.47 5.41 -11.43
N ALA A 3 -13.52 4.98 -12.26
CA ALA A 3 -12.22 4.45 -11.86
C ALA A 3 -11.38 5.42 -11.03
N SER A 4 -11.41 6.73 -11.34
CA SER A 4 -10.72 7.74 -10.52
C SER A 4 -11.24 7.78 -9.08
N LYS A 5 -12.54 7.61 -8.87
CA LYS A 5 -13.12 7.52 -7.53
C LYS A 5 -12.71 6.22 -6.83
N ILE A 6 -12.72 5.10 -7.56
CA ILE A 6 -12.28 3.80 -7.03
C ILE A 6 -10.83 3.85 -6.58
N LEU A 7 -9.94 4.36 -7.44
CA LEU A 7 -8.53 4.52 -7.11
C LEU A 7 -8.34 5.45 -5.91
N GLN A 8 -9.04 6.59 -5.86
CA GLN A 8 -8.99 7.51 -4.72
C GLN A 8 -9.46 6.85 -3.42
N GLN A 9 -10.54 6.08 -3.46
CA GLN A 9 -11.07 5.40 -2.29
C GLN A 9 -10.14 4.25 -1.85
N LEU A 10 -9.55 3.53 -2.80
CA LEU A 10 -8.51 2.53 -2.54
C LEU A 10 -7.32 3.17 -1.83
N MET A 11 -6.80 4.28 -2.36
CA MET A 11 -5.70 5.05 -1.76
C MET A 11 -6.04 5.58 -0.37
N GLN A 12 -7.27 6.03 -0.16
CA GLN A 12 -7.72 6.54 1.14
C GLN A 12 -7.86 5.43 2.19
N GLN A 13 -8.34 4.25 1.79
CA GLN A 13 -8.41 3.07 2.65
C GLN A 13 -7.01 2.53 2.99
N ALA A 14 -6.11 2.55 2.00
CA ALA A 14 -4.68 2.27 2.13
C ALA A 14 -3.99 3.19 3.16
N GLY A 15 -4.23 4.50 3.09
CA GLY A 15 -3.66 5.48 4.04
C GLY A 15 -4.33 5.48 5.42
N GLY A 16 -5.32 4.62 5.62
CA GLY A 16 -6.33 4.70 6.68
C GLY A 16 -6.18 3.68 7.80
N SER A 17 -4.98 3.53 8.38
CA SER A 17 -4.82 3.03 9.77
C SER A 17 -4.21 4.06 10.73
N GLN A 18 -4.19 5.35 10.35
CA GLN A 18 -3.88 6.49 11.21
C GLN A 18 -4.79 7.70 10.96
N THR A 19 -6.12 7.49 10.95
CA THR A 19 -7.09 8.57 11.20
C THR A 19 -8.21 8.08 12.12
N GLY A 20 -7.80 7.57 13.28
CA GLY A 20 -8.65 7.57 14.47
C GLY A 20 -8.62 8.96 15.09
N SER A 21 -9.46 9.88 14.60
CA SER A 21 -9.90 11.04 15.39
C SER A 21 -11.22 10.69 16.09
N SER A 22 -11.23 9.57 16.80
CA SER A 22 -11.98 9.44 18.04
C SER A 22 -11.15 10.15 19.11
N GLY A 23 -11.74 11.15 19.75
CA GLY A 23 -11.13 11.85 20.88
C GLY A 23 -10.75 10.85 21.97
N VAL A 24 -9.47 10.49 22.03
CA VAL A 24 -8.83 9.96 23.22
C VAL A 24 -7.99 11.09 23.77
N ASP A 25 -8.57 11.82 24.71
CA ASP A 25 -7.92 12.85 25.51
C ASP A 25 -6.74 12.23 26.28
N VAL A 26 -5.56 12.20 25.66
CA VAL A 26 -4.29 11.82 26.32
C VAL A 26 -4.06 12.69 27.55
N LYS A 27 -4.55 13.94 27.52
CA LYS A 27 -4.54 14.87 28.65
C LYS A 27 -5.51 14.48 29.77
N GLY A 28 -6.67 13.93 29.42
CA GLY A 28 -7.63 13.35 30.37
C GLY A 28 -7.09 12.08 31.03
N MET A 29 -6.38 11.25 30.26
CA MET A 29 -5.77 10.02 30.77
C MET A 29 -4.59 10.31 31.72
N LEU A 30 -3.73 11.29 31.40
CA LEU A 30 -2.68 11.76 32.31
C LEU A 30 -3.26 12.39 33.58
N SER A 31 -4.35 13.15 33.46
CA SER A 31 -5.03 13.75 34.62
C SER A 31 -5.72 12.71 35.51
N GLY A 32 -6.17 11.58 34.95
CA GLY A 32 -6.71 10.46 35.71
C GLY A 32 -5.61 9.68 36.45
N LEU A 33 -4.48 9.44 35.77
CA LEU A 33 -3.34 8.74 36.35
C LEU A 33 -2.68 9.55 37.48
N SER A 34 -2.55 10.87 37.33
CA SER A 34 -1.99 11.74 38.38
C SER A 34 -2.90 11.84 39.61
N LYS A 35 -4.22 11.78 39.43
CA LYS A 35 -5.18 11.72 40.54
C LYS A 35 -5.15 10.40 41.29
N GLN A 36 -4.88 9.29 40.60
CA GLN A 36 -4.79 7.97 41.21
C GLN A 36 -3.42 7.70 41.85
N LEU A 37 -2.36 8.36 41.37
CA LEU A 37 -1.02 8.24 41.93
C LEU A 37 -0.70 9.28 43.03
N GLY A 38 -1.47 10.37 43.10
CA GLY A 38 -1.29 11.45 44.10
C GLY A 38 -2.02 11.24 45.43
N GLY A 39 -2.66 10.09 45.65
CA GLY A 39 -3.56 9.85 46.77
C GLY A 39 -3.31 8.56 47.55
N ALA A 40 -2.06 8.27 47.92
CA ALA A 40 -1.75 7.19 48.86
C ALA A 40 -0.45 7.47 49.63
N SER A 41 -0.47 8.51 50.47
CA SER A 41 0.54 8.76 51.49
C SER A 41 -0.10 8.66 52.88
N SER A 42 -0.18 7.46 53.43
CA SER A 42 -0.39 7.25 54.88
C SER A 42 -0.09 5.80 55.31
N GLY A 43 0.78 5.66 56.32
CA GLY A 43 0.87 4.52 57.24
C GLY A 43 1.63 3.28 56.73
N GLN A 44 2.89 3.05 57.09
CA GLN A 44 3.33 2.44 58.36
C GLN A 44 3.09 0.92 58.46
N GLY A 45 4.17 0.13 58.31
CA GLY A 45 4.43 -1.06 59.13
C GLY A 45 4.28 -2.45 58.48
N GLY A 46 5.40 -3.19 58.44
CA GLY A 46 5.45 -4.56 58.98
C GLY A 46 5.41 -5.79 58.04
N HIS A 47 6.55 -6.47 58.00
CA HIS A 47 6.77 -7.94 58.04
C HIS A 47 6.45 -8.90 56.87
N SER A 48 7.47 -9.75 56.64
CA SER A 48 7.45 -11.21 56.43
C SER A 48 6.96 -11.83 55.10
N SER A 49 7.93 -12.45 54.43
CA SER A 49 7.94 -13.83 53.88
C SER A 49 6.73 -14.39 53.13
N GLY A 50 7.01 -14.79 51.88
CA GLY A 50 6.50 -16.04 51.31
C GLY A 50 5.18 -15.95 50.57
N GLY A 51 5.18 -16.38 49.30
CA GLY A 51 3.95 -16.70 48.56
C GLY A 51 3.85 -16.01 47.21
N LEU A 52 4.06 -16.77 46.14
CA LEU A 52 3.61 -16.44 44.79
C LEU A 52 2.06 -16.49 44.78
N ASP A 53 1.42 -15.33 44.77
CA ASP A 53 -0.03 -15.22 44.61
C ASP A 53 -0.42 -15.21 43.12
N ILE A 54 -0.82 -16.38 42.62
CA ILE A 54 -1.41 -16.62 41.29
C ILE A 54 -2.83 -16.02 41.15
N LYS A 55 -3.36 -15.36 42.19
CA LYS A 55 -4.69 -14.75 42.21
C LYS A 55 -4.79 -13.34 41.61
N SER A 56 -3.68 -12.74 41.16
CA SER A 56 -3.69 -11.46 40.43
C SER A 56 -3.86 -11.62 38.91
N LEU A 57 -4.01 -12.84 38.39
CA LEU A 57 -4.21 -13.12 36.95
C LEU A 57 -5.71 -13.24 36.56
N LEU A 58 -6.59 -12.52 37.25
CA LEU A 58 -8.02 -12.48 36.95
C LEU A 58 -8.50 -11.02 36.93
N GLY A 59 -7.94 -10.24 35.99
CA GLY A 59 -8.20 -8.81 35.91
C GLY A 59 -7.58 -8.18 34.67
N GLY A 60 -8.01 -8.62 33.49
CA GLY A 60 -7.84 -7.87 32.23
C GLY A 60 -6.46 -7.92 31.59
N GLY A 61 -6.34 -8.66 30.50
CA GLY A 61 -5.19 -8.59 29.58
C GLY A 61 -4.71 -9.96 29.17
N ALA A 62 -5.34 -10.55 28.15
CA ALA A 62 -4.88 -11.77 27.53
C ALA A 62 -3.45 -11.56 27.00
N MET A 63 -2.49 -12.20 27.68
CA MET A 63 -1.30 -12.74 27.03
C MET A 63 -1.75 -13.73 25.95
N GLY A 64 -2.14 -13.20 24.79
CA GLY A 64 -2.28 -13.95 23.55
C GLY A 64 -0.93 -14.06 22.88
N MET A 65 0.08 -14.60 23.58
CA MET A 65 1.27 -15.13 22.91
C MET A 65 0.88 -16.44 22.23
N LEU A 66 0.15 -16.33 21.12
CA LEU A 66 0.04 -17.39 20.16
C LEU A 66 1.41 -17.50 19.46
N VAL A 67 2.18 -18.47 19.94
CA VAL A 67 3.16 -19.22 19.17
C VAL A 67 2.42 -19.85 17.98
N GLY A 68 2.12 -19.03 16.98
CA GLY A 68 1.61 -19.44 15.68
C GLY A 68 2.80 -19.82 14.82
N SER A 69 2.89 -21.11 14.51
CA SER A 69 3.92 -21.70 13.66
C SER A 69 4.16 -20.89 12.37
N LYS A 70 5.44 -20.79 11.98
CA LYS A 70 5.94 -20.16 10.73
C LYS A 70 5.35 -20.70 9.42
N ARG A 71 4.34 -21.57 9.47
CA ARG A 71 3.79 -22.30 8.30
C ARG A 71 2.30 -22.05 8.06
N GLY A 72 1.62 -21.30 8.94
CA GLY A 72 0.20 -20.96 8.81
C GLY A 72 -0.10 -19.59 8.20
N ARG A 73 0.94 -18.77 7.89
CA ARG A 73 0.77 -17.43 7.29
C ARG A 73 0.82 -17.43 5.76
N SER A 74 1.04 -18.58 5.12
CA SER A 74 1.36 -18.66 3.69
C SER A 74 0.33 -19.38 2.82
N MET A 75 -0.88 -19.66 3.33
CA MET A 75 -1.91 -20.41 2.56
C MET A 75 -3.33 -19.83 2.63
N GLY A 76 -3.51 -18.63 3.18
CA GLY A 76 -4.87 -18.03 3.31
C GLY A 76 -4.88 -16.52 3.47
N GLY A 77 -3.85 -15.84 2.96
CA GLY A 77 -3.74 -14.39 3.07
C GLY A 77 -2.66 -13.89 2.14
N LYS A 78 -3.03 -13.62 0.88
CA LYS A 78 -2.37 -12.60 0.06
C LYS A 78 -2.65 -11.24 0.73
N ALA A 79 -2.14 -11.08 1.95
CA ALA A 79 -2.23 -9.85 2.71
C ALA A 79 -1.24 -8.89 2.07
N LEU A 80 -1.73 -8.11 1.10
CA LEU A 80 -1.41 -6.69 0.89
C LEU A 80 -0.07 -6.28 1.54
N LYS A 81 1.06 -6.81 1.03
CA LYS A 81 2.38 -6.64 1.65
C LYS A 81 2.79 -5.17 1.67
N TYR A 82 2.34 -4.44 0.66
CA TYR A 82 2.49 -3.00 0.50
C TYR A 82 1.12 -2.35 0.33
N GLY A 83 0.13 -2.84 1.09
CA GLY A 83 -1.31 -2.55 0.99
C GLY A 83 -1.76 -1.10 1.15
N ALA A 84 -0.80 -0.18 1.29
CA ALA A 84 -1.03 1.18 1.70
C ALA A 84 -0.32 2.20 0.79
N ILE A 85 -0.25 1.98 -0.53
CA ILE A 85 0.24 3.05 -1.43
C ILE A 85 -0.87 4.09 -1.64
N ALA A 86 -1.13 4.90 -0.60
CA ALA A 86 -2.11 5.98 -0.60
C ALA A 86 -1.71 7.17 -1.49
N SER A 87 -0.52 7.13 -2.08
CA SER A 87 0.09 8.26 -2.79
C SER A 87 1.02 7.79 -3.90
N VAL A 88 0.52 6.89 -4.76
CA VAL A 88 1.33 6.24 -5.80
C VAL A 88 2.06 7.25 -6.69
N GLY A 89 1.40 8.35 -7.06
CA GLY A 89 2.00 9.40 -7.87
C GLY A 89 3.04 10.19 -7.09
N MET A 90 2.81 10.45 -5.80
CA MET A 90 3.82 11.08 -4.94
C MET A 90 5.05 10.20 -4.74
N LEU A 91 4.89 8.91 -4.50
CA LEU A 91 6.00 7.98 -4.34
C LEU A 91 6.79 7.82 -5.64
N ALA A 92 6.10 7.69 -6.77
CA ALA A 92 6.72 7.66 -8.10
C ALA A 92 7.56 8.92 -8.35
N TRP A 93 7.01 10.10 -8.01
CA TRP A 93 7.72 11.38 -8.15
C TRP A 93 8.94 11.46 -7.24
N LYS A 94 8.79 11.02 -5.99
CA LYS A 94 9.87 11.02 -4.99
C LYS A 94 11.02 10.10 -5.38
N ALA A 95 10.72 8.92 -5.94
CA ALA A 95 11.71 7.99 -6.48
C ALA A 95 12.54 8.63 -7.61
N TRP A 96 11.89 9.38 -8.50
CA TRP A 96 12.60 10.11 -9.54
C TRP A 96 13.49 11.22 -8.97
N GLN A 97 12.95 12.03 -8.06
CA GLN A 97 13.70 13.13 -7.44
C GLN A 97 14.95 12.62 -6.69
N SER A 98 14.84 11.53 -5.94
CA SER A 98 15.98 10.91 -5.26
C SER A 98 17.02 10.37 -6.25
N SER A 99 16.58 9.75 -7.35
CA SER A 99 17.48 9.27 -8.41
C SER A 99 18.22 10.40 -9.13
N GLN A 100 17.57 11.56 -9.30
CA GLN A 100 18.20 12.72 -9.92
C GLN A 100 19.20 13.38 -8.97
N ALA A 101 18.87 13.49 -7.68
CA ALA A 101 19.81 14.01 -6.66
C ALA A 101 21.08 13.15 -6.56
N ALA A 102 20.97 11.82 -6.67
CA ALA A 102 22.13 10.92 -6.68
C ALA A 102 23.02 11.09 -7.92
N LYS A 103 22.47 11.55 -9.05
CA LYS A 103 23.19 11.83 -10.30
C LYS A 103 23.77 13.25 -10.35
N SER A 104 23.31 14.14 -9.47
CA SER A 104 23.57 15.59 -9.51
C SER A 104 24.54 16.04 -8.41
N SER A 105 25.68 15.38 -8.26
CA SER A 105 26.81 15.94 -7.49
C SER A 105 27.56 17.06 -8.21
N ASP A 106 27.20 17.37 -9.47
CA ASP A 106 27.90 18.38 -10.30
C ASP A 106 27.01 19.29 -11.18
N ALA A 107 25.67 19.30 -11.04
CA ALA A 107 24.79 20.07 -11.93
C ALA A 107 23.59 20.71 -11.23
N GLN A 108 23.82 21.85 -10.57
CA GLN A 108 22.80 22.65 -9.90
C GLN A 108 22.24 23.73 -10.84
N ALA A 109 21.38 23.37 -11.82
CA ALA A 109 20.61 24.37 -12.59
C ALA A 109 19.47 23.83 -13.51
N SER A 110 18.98 22.58 -13.40
CA SER A 110 18.05 22.03 -14.42
C SER A 110 16.78 21.32 -13.91
N ASP A 111 16.49 21.42 -12.62
CA ASP A 111 15.40 20.69 -11.93
C ASP A 111 13.99 21.02 -12.50
N ALA A 112 13.72 22.31 -12.77
CA ALA A 112 12.40 22.76 -13.21
C ALA A 112 12.05 22.38 -14.66
N GLN A 113 13.05 22.23 -15.54
CA GLN A 113 12.82 21.89 -16.95
C GLN A 113 12.77 20.37 -17.16
N ALA A 114 13.53 19.61 -16.36
CA ALA A 114 13.46 18.15 -16.33
C ALA A 114 12.08 17.68 -15.82
N GLY A 115 11.55 18.30 -14.75
CA GLY A 115 10.23 17.95 -14.22
C GLY A 115 9.06 18.10 -15.20
N ASN A 116 9.17 19.00 -16.18
CA ASN A 116 8.14 19.19 -17.20
C ASN A 116 8.11 18.07 -18.25
N GLN A 117 9.24 17.35 -18.44
CA GLN A 117 9.32 16.21 -19.37
C GLN A 117 8.85 14.89 -18.73
N GLU A 118 8.78 14.83 -17.40
CA GLU A 118 8.35 13.64 -16.65
C GLU A 118 6.83 13.43 -16.67
N GLY A 119 6.07 14.50 -16.90
CA GLY A 119 4.61 14.50 -16.83
C GLY A 119 4.06 14.62 -15.40
N GLU A 120 2.73 14.70 -15.29
CA GLU A 120 2.05 14.97 -14.03
C GLU A 120 1.67 13.70 -13.26
N ARG A 121 1.53 13.85 -11.94
CA ARG A 121 1.11 12.77 -11.03
C ARG A 121 -0.39 12.54 -11.11
N VAL A 122 -0.84 11.31 -10.95
CA VAL A 122 -2.28 10.96 -10.99
C VAL A 122 -3.15 11.77 -10.04
N GLU A 123 -2.63 12.18 -8.88
CA GLU A 123 -3.39 12.98 -7.89
C GLU A 123 -3.59 14.44 -8.32
N VAL A 124 -2.81 14.93 -9.28
CA VAL A 124 -2.87 16.31 -9.81
C VAL A 124 -3.67 16.38 -11.11
N LEU A 125 -3.76 15.27 -11.85
CA LEU A 125 -4.60 15.17 -13.05
C LEU A 125 -6.08 15.43 -12.71
N SER A 126 -6.85 15.85 -13.71
CA SER A 126 -8.28 16.09 -13.56
C SER A 126 -9.07 15.66 -14.80
N GLY A 127 -10.38 15.43 -14.61
CA GLY A 127 -11.29 15.06 -15.68
C GLY A 127 -10.91 13.74 -16.35
N GLU A 128 -10.94 13.72 -17.68
CA GLU A 128 -10.70 12.53 -18.49
C GLU A 128 -9.28 11.95 -18.30
N PHE A 129 -8.27 12.81 -18.15
CA PHE A 129 -6.88 12.36 -17.96
C PHE A 129 -6.70 11.59 -16.66
N GLN A 130 -7.33 12.04 -15.57
CA GLN A 130 -7.29 11.34 -14.30
C GLN A 130 -8.04 10.01 -14.37
N GLU A 131 -9.22 9.99 -15.00
CA GLU A 131 -10.01 8.78 -15.18
C GLU A 131 -9.23 7.74 -15.98
N ARG A 132 -8.62 8.15 -17.10
CA ARG A 132 -7.79 7.29 -17.94
C ARG A 132 -6.58 6.75 -17.17
N ARG A 133 -5.81 7.61 -16.50
CA ARG A 133 -4.67 7.18 -15.68
C ARG A 133 -5.12 6.22 -14.58
N SER A 134 -6.30 6.43 -14.00
CA SER A 134 -6.81 5.54 -12.96
C SER A 134 -7.17 4.15 -13.48
N LEU A 135 -7.76 4.06 -14.67
CA LEU A 135 -8.00 2.78 -15.35
C LEU A 135 -6.69 2.04 -15.65
N GLU A 136 -5.70 2.75 -16.17
CA GLU A 136 -4.35 2.24 -16.45
C GLU A 136 -3.68 1.66 -15.20
N LEU A 137 -3.76 2.37 -14.06
CA LEU A 137 -3.21 1.89 -12.79
C LEU A 137 -3.97 0.67 -12.25
N LEU A 138 -5.30 0.67 -12.32
CA LEU A 138 -6.11 -0.49 -11.93
C LEU A 138 -5.83 -1.69 -12.83
N GLN A 139 -5.60 -1.48 -14.12
CA GLN A 139 -5.23 -2.54 -15.05
C GLN A 139 -3.86 -3.12 -14.70
N ALA A 140 -2.87 -2.28 -14.41
CA ALA A 140 -1.55 -2.71 -13.95
C ALA A 140 -1.62 -3.54 -12.66
N MET A 141 -2.51 -3.15 -11.74
CA MET A 141 -2.79 -3.89 -10.50
C MET A 141 -3.40 -5.28 -10.79
N ILE A 142 -4.42 -5.34 -11.64
CA ILE A 142 -5.12 -6.59 -12.00
C ILE A 142 -4.19 -7.56 -12.74
N MET A 143 -3.41 -7.06 -13.70
CA MET A 143 -2.45 -7.91 -14.43
C MET A 143 -1.35 -8.45 -13.49
N ALA A 144 -0.87 -7.64 -12.56
CA ALA A 144 0.10 -8.07 -11.56
C ALA A 144 -0.46 -9.15 -10.62
N ALA A 145 -1.71 -8.99 -10.16
CA ALA A 145 -2.41 -9.99 -9.35
C ALA A 145 -2.58 -11.34 -10.06
N ARG A 146 -2.59 -11.33 -11.39
CA ARG A 146 -2.79 -12.49 -12.27
C ARG A 146 -1.49 -13.18 -12.70
N ALA A 147 -0.33 -12.60 -12.37
CA ALA A 147 0.94 -13.03 -12.93
C ALA A 147 1.33 -14.47 -12.58
N ASP A 148 0.80 -15.03 -11.48
CA ASP A 148 0.99 -16.44 -11.09
C ASP A 148 0.14 -17.43 -11.92
N GLY A 149 -0.75 -16.92 -12.79
CA GLY A 149 -1.63 -17.72 -13.64
C GLY A 149 -2.85 -18.31 -12.93
N HIS A 150 -3.08 -17.99 -11.66
CA HIS A 150 -4.19 -18.50 -10.88
C HIS A 150 -5.12 -17.35 -10.51
N ILE A 151 -6.28 -17.30 -11.17
CA ILE A 151 -7.45 -16.62 -10.64
C ILE A 151 -8.57 -17.64 -10.60
N ASP A 152 -8.91 -18.08 -9.39
CA ASP A 152 -10.07 -18.91 -9.17
C ASP A 152 -11.37 -18.09 -8.96
N GLU A 153 -12.50 -18.78 -8.88
CA GLU A 153 -13.80 -18.14 -8.69
C GLU A 153 -13.91 -17.39 -7.36
N GLN A 154 -13.14 -17.80 -6.34
CA GLN A 154 -13.13 -17.14 -5.03
C GLN A 154 -12.36 -15.81 -5.12
N GLU A 155 -11.21 -15.80 -5.79
CA GLU A 155 -10.45 -14.58 -6.05
C GLU A 155 -11.24 -13.57 -6.88
N GLN A 156 -12.01 -14.03 -7.89
CA GLN A 156 -12.91 -13.16 -8.64
C GLN A 156 -14.00 -12.56 -7.75
N ALA A 157 -14.63 -13.38 -6.90
CA ALA A 157 -15.65 -12.90 -5.97
C ALA A 157 -15.11 -11.85 -4.98
N LEU A 158 -13.89 -12.06 -4.47
CA LEU A 158 -13.21 -11.12 -3.58
C LEU A 158 -12.88 -9.79 -4.28
N ILE A 159 -12.40 -9.84 -5.54
CA ILE A 159 -12.14 -8.63 -6.33
C ILE A 159 -13.45 -7.85 -6.54
N THR A 160 -14.54 -8.54 -6.88
CA THR A 160 -15.86 -7.93 -7.05
C THR A 160 -16.34 -7.27 -5.76
N GLU A 161 -16.30 -7.98 -4.62
CA GLU A 161 -16.70 -7.44 -3.32
C GLU A 161 -15.86 -6.22 -2.91
N GLN A 162 -14.55 -6.27 -3.16
CA GLN A 162 -13.66 -5.16 -2.83
C GLN A 162 -13.98 -3.93 -3.68
N ILE A 163 -14.24 -4.11 -4.97
CA ILE A 163 -14.57 -3.02 -5.90
C ILE A 163 -15.98 -2.47 -5.64
N ASP A 164 -16.93 -3.31 -5.22
CA ASP A 164 -18.24 -2.92 -4.69
C ASP A 164 -18.08 -2.03 -3.45
N ALA A 165 -17.24 -2.42 -2.49
CA ALA A 165 -16.96 -1.65 -1.28
C ALA A 165 -16.33 -0.29 -1.57
N LEU A 166 -15.62 -0.17 -2.71
CA LEU A 166 -15.08 1.08 -3.23
C LEU A 166 -16.12 1.93 -3.99
N GLY A 167 -17.35 1.43 -4.18
CA GLY A 167 -18.45 2.16 -4.79
C GLY A 167 -18.45 2.13 -6.31
N ALA A 168 -18.02 1.02 -6.94
CA ALA A 168 -18.02 0.85 -8.39
C ALA A 168 -19.41 0.94 -9.01
N ASP A 169 -19.47 1.55 -10.20
CA ASP A 169 -20.65 1.50 -11.04
C ASP A 169 -20.67 0.23 -11.90
N GLN A 170 -21.83 -0.08 -12.50
CA GLN A 170 -22.01 -1.27 -13.34
C GLN A 170 -20.97 -1.35 -14.48
N GLU A 171 -20.63 -0.21 -15.09
CA GLU A 171 -19.64 -0.18 -16.17
C GLU A 171 -18.25 -0.56 -15.67
N MET A 172 -17.89 -0.16 -14.45
CA MET A 172 -16.63 -0.52 -13.81
C MET A 172 -16.57 -2.02 -13.49
N HIS A 173 -17.65 -2.64 -13.01
CA HIS A 173 -17.71 -4.09 -12.82
C HIS A 173 -17.46 -4.85 -14.13
N GLU A 174 -18.17 -4.47 -15.19
CA GLU A 174 -18.01 -5.08 -16.52
C GLU A 174 -16.60 -4.90 -17.06
N TRP A 175 -15.98 -3.73 -16.81
CA TRP A 175 -14.59 -3.48 -17.19
C TRP A 175 -13.62 -4.39 -16.44
N VAL A 176 -13.77 -4.56 -15.11
CA VAL A 176 -12.91 -5.45 -14.32
C VAL A 176 -13.04 -6.90 -14.80
N GLU A 177 -14.26 -7.38 -15.01
CA GLU A 177 -14.51 -8.72 -15.54
C GLU A 177 -13.86 -8.96 -16.91
N GLN A 178 -13.81 -7.93 -17.75
CA GLN A 178 -13.09 -7.98 -19.02
C GLN A 178 -11.58 -8.02 -18.79
N GLN A 179 -11.03 -7.18 -17.91
CA GLN A 179 -9.59 -7.16 -17.59
C GLN A 179 -9.09 -8.48 -17.03
N LEU A 180 -9.91 -9.20 -16.24
CA LEU A 180 -9.57 -10.53 -15.74
C LEU A 180 -9.37 -11.59 -16.85
N LYS A 181 -9.88 -11.32 -18.06
CA LYS A 181 -9.77 -12.22 -19.23
C LYS A 181 -8.70 -11.77 -20.23
N VAL A 182 -8.17 -10.55 -20.10
CA VAL A 182 -7.13 -10.02 -21.00
C VAL A 182 -5.84 -10.84 -20.87
N PRO A 183 -5.14 -11.22 -21.96
CA PRO A 183 -3.84 -11.88 -21.86
C PRO A 183 -2.80 -11.01 -21.14
N LEU A 184 -1.94 -11.62 -20.32
CA LEU A 184 -0.82 -10.91 -19.69
C LEU A 184 0.17 -10.44 -20.77
N ASN A 185 0.29 -9.13 -20.94
CA ASN A 185 1.14 -8.50 -21.96
C ASN A 185 1.68 -7.17 -21.43
N ALA A 186 2.92 -7.18 -20.95
CA ALA A 186 3.57 -6.03 -20.35
C ALA A 186 3.78 -4.90 -21.39
N GLU A 187 4.09 -5.23 -22.64
CA GLU A 187 4.28 -4.25 -23.72
C GLU A 187 2.98 -3.55 -24.12
N ALA A 188 1.85 -4.25 -24.06
CA ALA A 188 0.53 -3.66 -24.31
C ALA A 188 0.20 -2.65 -23.22
N LEU A 189 0.35 -3.02 -21.95
CA LEU A 189 0.13 -2.14 -20.80
C LEU A 189 1.08 -0.93 -20.84
N ALA A 190 2.37 -1.14 -21.12
CA ALA A 190 3.36 -0.07 -21.17
C ALA A 190 3.09 0.98 -22.26
N ARG A 191 2.39 0.62 -23.34
CA ARG A 191 1.97 1.57 -24.38
C ARG A 191 0.85 2.51 -23.94
N GLU A 192 0.14 2.16 -22.89
CA GLU A 192 -0.91 3.02 -22.35
C GLU A 192 -0.32 4.18 -21.54
N ALA A 193 0.90 4.01 -20.99
CA ALA A 193 1.62 5.04 -20.26
C ALA A 193 1.86 6.28 -21.14
N ASP A 194 1.25 7.40 -20.76
CA ASP A 194 1.33 8.69 -21.44
C ASP A 194 2.50 9.58 -20.97
N SER A 195 3.21 9.19 -19.90
CA SER A 195 4.41 9.87 -19.44
C SER A 195 5.38 8.96 -18.66
N PRO A 196 6.65 9.36 -18.47
CA PRO A 196 7.57 8.67 -17.56
C PRO A 196 7.05 8.57 -16.11
N GLN A 197 6.28 9.57 -15.65
CA GLN A 197 5.58 9.52 -14.37
C GLN A 197 4.51 8.42 -14.35
N ALA A 198 3.73 8.26 -15.44
CA ALA A 198 2.75 7.17 -15.59
C ALA A 198 3.42 5.80 -15.48
N ALA A 199 4.54 5.62 -16.16
CA ALA A 199 5.30 4.38 -16.12
C ALA A 199 5.74 4.01 -14.69
N ARG A 200 6.25 4.99 -13.93
CA ARG A 200 6.64 4.79 -12.54
C ARG A 200 5.44 4.47 -11.64
N GLU A 201 4.29 5.11 -11.86
CA GLU A 201 3.06 4.83 -11.13
C GLU A 201 2.50 3.44 -11.41
N MET A 202 2.45 3.02 -12.69
CA MET A 202 2.02 1.68 -13.09
C MET A 202 2.87 0.60 -12.43
N TYR A 203 4.19 0.77 -12.46
CA TYR A 203 5.11 -0.17 -11.82
C TYR A 203 4.87 -0.26 -10.30
N LEU A 204 4.78 0.88 -9.61
CA LEU A 204 4.48 0.90 -8.17
C LEU A 204 3.13 0.26 -7.84
N MET A 205 2.12 0.47 -8.69
CA MET A 205 0.81 -0.13 -8.49
C MET A 205 0.87 -1.66 -8.61
N SER A 206 1.69 -2.19 -9.51
CA SER A 206 1.95 -3.63 -9.61
C SER A 206 2.74 -4.18 -8.41
N VAL A 207 3.76 -3.45 -7.94
CA VAL A 207 4.51 -3.81 -6.72
C VAL A 207 3.59 -3.95 -5.51
N ALA A 208 2.52 -3.15 -5.43
CA ALA A 208 1.61 -3.17 -4.29
C ALA A 208 0.93 -4.54 -4.04
N VAL A 209 0.81 -5.37 -5.08
CA VAL A 209 0.05 -6.63 -5.05
C VAL A 209 0.94 -7.86 -5.20
N VAL A 210 2.11 -7.73 -5.85
CA VAL A 210 3.03 -8.85 -6.10
C VAL A 210 3.70 -9.36 -4.82
N ASP A 211 3.83 -10.68 -4.73
CA ASP A 211 4.72 -11.38 -3.81
C ASP A 211 6.08 -11.65 -4.47
N ASP A 212 7.13 -10.94 -4.04
CA ASP A 212 8.51 -11.15 -4.51
C ASP A 212 9.07 -12.57 -4.26
N GLN A 213 8.46 -13.35 -3.36
CA GLN A 213 8.83 -14.74 -3.14
C GLN A 213 8.23 -15.68 -4.20
N ASN A 214 7.26 -15.21 -4.98
CA ASN A 214 6.68 -15.93 -6.10
C ASN A 214 7.50 -15.63 -7.38
N PRO A 215 8.23 -16.61 -7.94
CA PRO A 215 9.07 -16.38 -9.12
C PRO A 215 8.29 -15.91 -10.36
N MET A 216 7.02 -16.30 -10.50
CA MET A 216 6.20 -15.90 -11.65
C MET A 216 5.80 -14.42 -11.55
N GLU A 217 5.40 -13.98 -10.36
CA GLU A 217 5.04 -12.58 -10.13
C GLU A 217 6.27 -11.67 -10.18
N ARG A 218 7.43 -12.13 -9.68
CA ARG A 218 8.69 -11.42 -9.85
C ARG A 218 9.07 -11.27 -11.32
N ALA A 219 8.94 -12.34 -12.10
CA ALA A 219 9.22 -12.30 -13.54
C ALA A 219 8.26 -11.36 -14.29
N TRP A 220 7.03 -11.18 -13.80
CA TRP A 220 6.11 -10.17 -14.32
C TRP A 220 6.59 -8.75 -14.04
N LEU A 221 7.02 -8.44 -12.81
CA LEU A 221 7.59 -7.13 -12.50
C LEU A 221 8.82 -6.83 -13.37
N ASP A 222 9.73 -7.78 -13.53
CA ASP A 222 10.92 -7.59 -14.35
C ASP A 222 10.55 -7.32 -15.84
N GLN A 223 9.55 -8.02 -16.38
CA GLN A 223 9.03 -7.77 -17.73
C GLN A 223 8.37 -6.38 -17.84
N LEU A 224 7.55 -6.02 -16.86
CA LEU A 224 6.87 -4.73 -16.82
C LEU A 224 7.87 -3.58 -16.72
N ALA A 225 8.89 -3.67 -15.87
CA ALA A 225 9.96 -2.68 -15.77
C ALA A 225 10.67 -2.47 -17.11
N SER A 226 11.00 -3.56 -17.80
CA SER A 226 11.61 -3.49 -19.13
C SER A 226 10.68 -2.85 -20.17
N ALA A 227 9.40 -3.21 -20.18
CA ALA A 227 8.42 -2.68 -21.13
C ALA A 227 8.17 -1.17 -20.91
N LEU A 228 8.18 -0.73 -19.65
CA LEU A 228 8.05 0.66 -19.22
C LEU A 228 9.35 1.47 -19.36
N ASN A 229 10.42 0.86 -19.86
CA ASN A 229 11.74 1.48 -20.02
C ASN A 229 12.29 2.03 -18.68
N LEU A 230 12.04 1.33 -17.57
CA LEU A 230 12.59 1.65 -16.26
C LEU A 230 13.98 1.03 -16.11
N SER A 231 14.97 1.86 -15.79
CA SER A 231 16.30 1.36 -15.44
C SER A 231 16.27 0.57 -14.14
N GLU A 232 17.16 -0.41 -13.98
CA GLU A 232 17.28 -1.22 -12.77
C GLU A 232 17.41 -0.38 -11.48
N GLU A 233 18.14 0.74 -11.53
CA GLU A 233 18.27 1.67 -10.40
C GLU A 233 16.91 2.29 -10.00
N MET A 234 16.13 2.71 -10.99
CA MET A 234 14.80 3.29 -10.79
C MET A 234 13.85 2.24 -10.21
N THR A 235 13.86 1.02 -10.77
CA THR A 235 13.05 -0.11 -10.29
C THR A 235 13.30 -0.39 -8.81
N ARG A 236 14.58 -0.49 -8.41
CA ARG A 236 14.97 -0.68 -7.01
C ARG A 236 14.53 0.48 -6.10
N GLU A 237 14.64 1.71 -6.59
CA GLU A 237 14.22 2.88 -5.83
C GLU A 237 12.69 2.92 -5.65
N LEU A 238 11.91 2.54 -6.66
CA LEU A 238 10.45 2.41 -6.56
C LEU A 238 10.07 1.32 -5.55
N GLU A 239 10.66 0.13 -5.64
CA GLU A 239 10.46 -0.96 -4.67
C GLU A 239 10.80 -0.50 -3.24
N ARG A 240 11.93 0.20 -3.06
CA ARG A 240 12.32 0.78 -1.76
C ARG A 240 11.30 1.79 -1.22
N GLN A 241 10.70 2.61 -2.08
CA GLN A 241 9.69 3.59 -1.67
C GLN A 241 8.37 2.90 -1.30
N ALA A 242 7.99 1.84 -2.03
CA ALA A 242 6.83 1.01 -1.68
C ALA A 242 7.01 0.31 -0.33
N GLU A 243 8.20 -0.25 -0.07
CA GLU A 243 8.56 -0.86 1.22
C GLU A 243 8.49 0.10 2.40
N GLN A 244 8.79 1.39 2.18
CA GLN A 244 8.73 2.40 3.23
C GLN A 244 7.33 2.96 3.48
N ALA A 245 6.41 2.76 2.53
CA ALA A 245 5.05 3.24 2.61
C ALA A 245 4.06 2.21 3.20
N GLY A 246 4.41 0.92 3.17
CA GLY A 246 3.67 -0.18 3.81
C GLY A 246 4.09 -0.43 5.26
#